data_AF-A0A959VXE2-F1
#
_entry.id   AF-A0A959VXE2-F1
#
_cell.length_a   1.000
_cell.length_b   1.000
_cell.length_c   1.000
_cell.angle_alpha   90.00
_cell.angle_beta   90.00
_cell.angle_gamma   90.00
#
_symmetry.space_group_name_H-M   'P 1'
#
loop_
_entity.id
_entity.type
_entity.pdbx_description
1 polymer ?
#
loop_
_entity_poly.entity_id
_entity_poly.type
_entity_poly.pdbx_seq_one_letter_code
_entity_poly.pdbx_strand_id
1 'polypeptide(L)'
;MAEDLITRTFGGVRSHIAAARGRDPATANVSSLEILLTWPGVQALLAYRLANRFRRSGIPLLPFAVSYLSRAITGIEIHPDARIGPGLFIDHGAGVVIG
;
A
#
# COMPACT_ATOMS: atom_id res chain seq x y z
N MET A 1 -14.14 14.07 -12.48
CA MET A 1 -14.50 13.10 -11.41
C MET A 1 -13.59 11.87 -11.36
N ALA A 2 -13.28 11.21 -12.49
CA ALA A 2 -12.33 10.08 -12.51
C ALA A 2 -10.85 10.49 -12.31
N GLU A 3 -10.46 11.68 -12.77
CA GLU A 3 -9.09 12.21 -12.58
C GLU A 3 -8.74 12.47 -11.11
N ASP A 4 -9.71 12.90 -10.30
CA ASP A 4 -9.57 13.09 -8.85
C ASP A 4 -9.51 11.75 -8.09
N LEU A 5 -10.01 10.67 -8.72
CA LEU A 5 -10.00 9.31 -8.19
C LEU A 5 -8.61 8.66 -8.32
N ILE A 6 -8.01 8.76 -9.51
CA ILE A 6 -6.68 8.22 -9.81
C ILE A 6 -5.62 9.00 -9.01
N THR A 7 -5.69 10.33 -9.03
CA THR A 7 -4.71 11.19 -8.34
C THR A 7 -4.68 10.94 -6.83
N ARG A 8 -5.83 10.71 -6.18
CA ARG A 8 -5.88 10.43 -4.73
C ARG A 8 -5.46 9.01 -4.35
N THR A 9 -5.69 8.02 -5.21
CA THR A 9 -5.29 6.62 -4.95
C THR A 9 -3.79 6.42 -5.24
N PHE A 10 -3.28 6.95 -6.36
CA PHE A 10 -1.87 6.85 -6.75
C PHE A 10 -0.96 7.91 -6.12
N GLY A 11 -1.53 9.03 -5.65
CA GLY A 11 -0.77 10.09 -4.96
C GLY A 11 -0.09 9.60 -3.69
N GLY A 12 -0.65 8.59 -3.01
CA GLY A 12 -0.04 7.97 -1.84
C GLY A 12 1.19 7.12 -2.18
N VAL A 13 1.18 6.41 -3.32
CA VAL A 13 2.22 5.44 -3.69
C VAL A 13 3.59 6.10 -3.83
N ARG A 14 3.65 7.26 -4.47
CA ARG A 14 4.90 8.04 -4.61
C ARG A 14 5.49 8.40 -3.24
N SER A 15 4.64 8.75 -2.27
CA SER A 15 5.09 9.07 -0.91
C SER A 15 5.65 7.84 -0.19
N HIS A 16 5.10 6.65 -0.43
CA HIS A 16 5.57 5.40 0.15
C HIS A 16 6.90 4.94 -0.47
N ILE A 17 7.08 5.12 -1.78
CA ILE A 17 8.37 4.86 -2.45
C ILE A 17 9.44 5.86 -1.97
N ALA A 18 9.11 7.14 -1.85
CA ALA A 18 10.04 8.14 -1.31
C ALA A 18 10.40 7.84 0.15
N ALA A 19 9.43 7.37 0.93
CA ALA A 19 9.62 6.93 2.31
C ALA A 19 10.54 5.71 2.44
N ALA A 20 10.45 4.74 1.51
CA ALA A 20 11.38 3.62 1.42
C ALA A 20 12.79 4.13 1.09
N ARG A 21 12.91 4.99 0.06
CA ARG A 21 14.20 5.58 -0.35
C ARG A 21 14.93 6.34 0.76
N GLY A 22 14.18 7.04 1.61
CA GLY A 22 14.74 7.80 2.71
C GLY A 22 15.12 6.97 3.94
N ARG A 23 14.72 5.69 4.02
CA ARG A 23 14.84 4.90 5.26
C ARG A 23 15.48 3.52 5.07
N ASP A 24 15.50 3.01 3.85
CA ASP A 24 16.13 1.75 3.51
C ASP A 24 17.31 1.97 2.56
N PRO A 25 18.56 1.77 3.02
CA PRO A 25 19.76 1.86 2.20
C PRO A 25 19.75 0.94 0.97
N ALA A 26 19.03 -0.18 1.00
CA ALA A 26 18.97 -1.13 -0.11
C ALA A 26 18.30 -0.55 -1.37
N THR A 27 17.62 0.59 -1.25
CA THR A 27 16.95 1.27 -2.36
C THR A 27 17.89 2.16 -3.20
N ALA A 28 19.14 2.38 -2.77
CA ALA A 28 20.04 3.39 -3.34
C ALA A 28 20.26 3.27 -4.86
N ASN A 29 20.31 2.04 -5.37
CA ASN A 29 20.50 1.74 -6.80
C ASN A 29 19.30 1.03 -7.43
N VAL A 30 18.13 1.16 -6.82
CA VAL A 30 16.91 0.44 -7.21
C VAL A 30 15.91 1.43 -7.79
N SER A 31 15.39 1.13 -8.97
CA SER A 31 14.38 1.96 -9.63
C SER A 31 13.07 1.97 -8.86
N SER A 32 12.26 3.02 -9.02
CA SER A 32 10.94 3.09 -8.38
C SER A 32 10.01 1.94 -8.81
N LEU A 33 10.19 1.42 -10.03
CA LEU A 33 9.42 0.29 -10.53
C LEU A 33 9.83 -1.01 -9.82
N GLU A 34 11.13 -1.24 -9.65
CA GLU A 34 11.62 -2.38 -8.86
C GLU A 34 11.12 -2.30 -7.42
N ILE A 35 11.23 -1.13 -6.76
CA ILE A 35 10.69 -0.94 -5.40
C ILE A 35 9.19 -1.30 -5.35
N LEU A 36 8.39 -0.82 -6.30
CA LEU A 36 6.96 -1.12 -6.36
C LEU A 36 6.67 -2.62 -6.53
N LEU A 37 7.52 -3.32 -7.27
CA LEU A 37 7.34 -4.74 -7.61
C LEU A 37 7.98 -5.70 -6.60
N THR A 38 8.90 -5.25 -5.75
CA THR A 38 9.66 -6.14 -4.85
C THR A 38 9.68 -5.73 -3.38
N TRP A 39 9.22 -4.53 -2.99
CA TRP A 39 9.07 -4.18 -1.57
C TRP A 39 7.66 -4.56 -1.06
N PRO A 40 7.53 -5.61 -0.23
CA PRO A 40 6.23 -6.10 0.24
C PRO A 40 5.46 -5.03 1.01
N GLY A 41 6.14 -4.18 1.78
CA GLY A 41 5.50 -3.05 2.46
C GLY A 41 4.90 -2.01 1.53
N VAL A 42 5.57 -1.69 0.42
CA VAL A 42 5.03 -0.76 -0.59
C VAL A 42 3.82 -1.39 -1.30
N GLN A 43 3.89 -2.69 -1.61
CA GLN A 43 2.77 -3.44 -2.19
C GLN A 43 1.56 -3.50 -1.27
N ALA A 44 1.76 -3.78 0.01
CA ALA A 44 0.70 -3.84 1.00
C ALA A 44 0.01 -2.48 1.18
N LEU A 45 0.79 -1.38 1.18
CA LEU A 45 0.25 -0.03 1.25
C LEU A 45 -0.53 0.34 -0.02
N LEU A 46 -0.07 -0.08 -1.21
CA LEU A 46 -0.83 0.08 -2.45
C LEU A 46 -2.16 -0.69 -2.39
N ALA A 47 -2.13 -1.97 -1.98
CA ALA A 47 -3.31 -2.80 -1.86
C ALA A 47 -4.30 -2.22 -0.85
N TYR A 48 -3.82 -1.71 0.29
CA TYR A 48 -4.63 -0.99 1.27
C TYR A 48 -5.32 0.24 0.65
N ARG A 49 -4.60 1.08 -0.12
CA ARG A 49 -5.20 2.28 -0.75
C ARG A 49 -6.34 1.89 -1.69
N LEU A 50 -6.18 0.78 -2.42
CA LEU A 50 -7.22 0.22 -3.28
C LEU A 50 -8.40 -0.33 -2.47
N ALA A 51 -8.14 -1.13 -1.43
CA ALA A 51 -9.15 -1.68 -0.53
C ALA A 51 -9.96 -0.58 0.16
N ASN A 52 -9.29 0.41 0.76
CA ASN A 52 -9.90 1.56 1.40
C ASN A 52 -10.78 2.36 0.43
N ARG A 53 -10.38 2.45 -0.85
CA ARG A 53 -11.21 3.09 -1.87
C ARG A 53 -12.48 2.31 -2.13
N PHE A 54 -12.38 1.01 -2.41
CA PHE A 54 -13.56 0.17 -2.61
C PHE A 54 -14.50 0.22 -1.41
N ARG A 55 -13.93 0.27 -0.20
CA ARG A 55 -14.66 0.37 1.06
C ARG A 55 -15.47 1.66 1.14
N ARG A 56 -14.84 2.79 0.81
CA ARG A 56 -15.49 4.12 0.76
C ARG A 56 -16.52 4.24 -0.37
N SER A 57 -16.37 3.45 -1.43
CA SER A 57 -17.35 3.37 -2.52
C SER A 57 -18.55 2.47 -2.20
N GLY A 58 -18.64 1.92 -0.98
CA GLY A 58 -19.76 1.06 -0.56
C GLY A 58 -19.73 -0.34 -1.17
N ILE A 59 -18.60 -0.77 -1.76
CA ILE A 59 -18.47 -2.14 -2.26
C ILE A 59 -18.29 -3.07 -1.07
N PRO A 60 -19.14 -4.10 -0.90
CA PRO A 60 -19.17 -4.88 0.33
C PRO A 60 -17.97 -5.84 0.47
N LEU A 61 -17.76 -6.73 -0.52
CA LEU A 61 -16.79 -7.84 -0.39
C LEU A 61 -15.38 -7.49 -0.87
N LEU A 62 -15.29 -6.72 -1.95
CA LEU A 62 -14.03 -6.45 -2.64
C LEU A 62 -12.91 -5.85 -1.77
N PRO A 63 -13.18 -4.92 -0.82
CA PRO A 63 -12.13 -4.37 0.05
C PRO A 63 -11.42 -5.44 0.89
N PHE A 64 -12.21 -6.37 1.44
CA PHE A 64 -11.72 -7.45 2.28
C PHE A 64 -10.99 -8.50 1.46
N ALA A 65 -11.48 -8.81 0.25
CA ALA A 65 -10.79 -9.69 -0.69
C ALA A 65 -9.41 -9.16 -1.07
N VAL A 66 -9.30 -7.85 -1.36
CA VAL A 66 -8.00 -7.19 -1.64
C VAL A 66 -7.07 -7.26 -0.42
N SER A 67 -7.59 -7.01 0.78
CA SER A 67 -6.78 -7.05 2.02
C SER A 67 -6.28 -8.47 2.32
N TYR A 68 -7.13 -9.48 2.09
CA TYR A 68 -6.77 -10.88 2.23
C TYR A 68 -5.71 -11.31 1.20
N LEU A 69 -5.86 -10.89 -0.06
CA LEU A 69 -4.87 -11.16 -1.11
C LEU A 69 -3.54 -10.48 -0.80
N SER A 70 -3.56 -9.23 -0.32
CA SER A 70 -2.37 -8.52 0.15
C SER A 70 -1.64 -9.32 1.23
N ARG A 71 -2.36 -9.81 2.25
CA ARG A 71 -1.80 -10.65 3.31
C ARG A 71 -1.19 -11.92 2.77
N ALA A 72 -1.86 -12.60 1.85
CA ALA A 72 -1.37 -13.85 1.28
C ALA A 72 -0.06 -13.68 0.49
N ILE A 73 0.11 -12.54 -0.21
CA ILE A 73 1.29 -12.27 -1.04
C ILE A 73 2.44 -11.66 -0.23
N THR A 74 2.12 -10.73 0.68
CA THR A 74 3.12 -9.88 1.35
C THR A 74 3.37 -10.26 2.82
N GLY A 75 2.50 -11.08 3.42
CA GLY A 75 2.51 -11.35 4.85
C GLY A 75 2.04 -10.17 5.72
N ILE A 76 1.56 -9.08 5.11
CA ILE A 76 1.10 -7.87 5.80
C ILE A 76 -0.42 -7.77 5.70
N GLU A 77 -1.08 -7.69 6.84
CA GLU A 77 -2.52 -7.47 6.93
C GLU A 77 -2.82 -6.01 7.27
N ILE A 78 -3.60 -5.35 6.43
CA ILE A 78 -4.08 -3.98 6.68
C ILE A 78 -5.58 -3.97 6.48
N HIS A 79 -6.33 -3.64 7.51
CA HIS A 79 -7.77 -3.56 7.44
C HIS A 79 -8.23 -2.42 6.51
N PRO A 80 -9.27 -2.61 5.68
CA PRO A 80 -9.73 -1.58 4.75
C PRO A 80 -10.15 -0.27 5.41
N ASP A 81 -10.62 -0.30 6.65
CA ASP A 81 -11.07 0.90 7.39
C ASP A 81 -9.94 1.61 8.17
N ALA A 82 -8.71 1.07 8.14
CA ALA A 82 -7.55 1.71 8.75
C ALA A 82 -7.34 3.12 8.20
N ARG A 83 -6.76 4.02 9.00
CA ARG A 83 -6.48 5.42 8.62
C ARG A 83 -4.98 5.65 8.50
N ILE A 84 -4.45 5.48 7.29
CA ILE A 84 -3.00 5.60 7.02
C ILE A 84 -2.71 6.88 6.23
N GLY A 85 -1.88 7.74 6.83
CA GLY A 85 -1.35 8.95 6.19
C GLY A 85 -0.30 8.66 5.10
N PRO A 86 0.16 9.68 4.36
CA PRO A 86 1.26 9.51 3.40
C PRO A 86 2.58 9.20 4.13
N GLY A 87 3.52 8.57 3.42
CA GLY A 87 4.90 8.40 3.90
C GLY A 87 5.13 7.32 4.97
N LEU A 88 4.09 6.54 5.34
CA LEU A 88 4.28 5.29 6.08
C LEU A 88 5.23 4.37 5.29
N PHE A 89 6.20 3.78 5.97
CA PHE A 89 7.12 2.80 5.43
C PHE A 89 7.02 1.52 6.27
N ILE A 90 6.81 0.40 5.59
CA ILE A 90 6.90 -0.95 6.15
C ILE A 90 8.04 -1.59 5.36
N ASP A 91 9.09 -2.04 6.06
CA ASP A 91 10.30 -2.51 5.41
C ASP A 91 10.16 -3.98 4.96
N HIS A 92 10.41 -4.93 5.86
CA HIS A 92 10.20 -6.36 5.60
C HIS A 92 8.73 -6.78 5.75
N GLY A 93 8.10 -6.38 6.85
CA GLY A 93 6.64 -6.42 7.02
C GLY A 93 5.96 -7.77 7.29
N ALA A 94 6.60 -8.92 7.10
CA ALA A 94 5.98 -10.21 7.38
C ALA A 94 5.46 -10.29 8.84
N GLY A 95 4.17 -10.59 9.01
CA GLY A 95 3.51 -10.67 10.32
C GLY A 95 2.96 -9.34 10.85
N VAL A 96 3.11 -8.24 10.11
CA VAL A 96 2.48 -6.96 10.48
C VAL A 96 0.96 -7.04 10.30
N VAL A 97 0.24 -6.58 11.32
CA VAL A 97 -1.23 -6.45 11.32
C VAL A 97 -1.60 -5.03 11.73
N ILE A 98 -2.38 -4.34 10.89
CA ILE A 98 -2.92 -2.99 11.13
C ILE A 98 -4.45 -3.05 11.03
N GLY A 99 -5.13 -2.75 12.14
CA GLY A 99 -6.60 -2.67 12.22
C GLY A 99 -7.21 -1.38 11.68
#